data_AF-A0A2G9NSE2-F1
#
_entry.id   AF-A0A2G9NSE2-F1
#
_cell.length_a   1.000
_cell.length_b   1.000
_cell.length_c   1.000
_cell.angle_alpha   90.00
_cell.angle_beta   90.00
_cell.angle_gamma   90.00
#
_symmetry.space_group_name_H-M   'P 1'
#
loop_
_entity.id
_entity.type
_entity.pdbx_description
1 polymer ?
#
loop_
_entity_poly.entity_id
_entity_poly.type
_entity_poly.pdbx_seq_one_letter_code
_entity_poly.pdbx_strand_id
1 'polypeptide(L)' 'MVEKNIQDSEDYPTRMELWKSLPKQMQYQTFKLILDYLERSNKIMFQENKIIWIFPNNEKLNQLIQGAVKI' A
#
# COMPACT_ATOMS: atom_id res chain seq x y z
N MET A 1 5.05 4.90 6.04
CA MET A 1 4.00 5.54 6.87
C MET A 1 2.63 5.06 6.43
N VAL A 2 2.15 5.40 5.22
CA VAL A 2 0.88 4.86 4.70
C VAL A 2 1.00 3.40 4.24
N GLU A 3 1.99 3.07 3.38
CA GLU A 3 2.22 1.68 2.92
C GLU A 3 2.32 0.68 4.08
N LYS A 4 3.18 0.99 5.05
CA LYS A 4 3.34 0.19 6.27
C LYS A 4 2.02 0.04 7.07
N ASN A 5 1.22 1.10 7.20
CA ASN A 5 -0.08 0.98 7.88
C ASN A 5 -1.08 0.10 7.12
N ILE A 6 -1.01 0.06 5.78
CA ILE A 6 -1.84 -0.85 4.98
C ILE A 6 -1.36 -2.30 5.16
N GLN A 7 -0.05 -2.52 5.18
CA GLN A 7 0.55 -3.85 5.34
C GLN A 7 0.40 -4.43 6.75
N ASP A 8 0.48 -3.58 7.77
CA ASP A 8 0.36 -3.97 9.18
C ASP A 8 -1.10 -4.08 9.63
N SER A 9 -2.07 -3.67 8.79
CA SER A 9 -3.50 -3.77 9.10
C SER A 9 -3.93 -5.24 9.11
N GLU A 10 -4.58 -5.68 10.20
CA GLU A 10 -5.08 -7.06 10.33
C GLU A 10 -6.16 -7.38 9.29
N ASP A 11 -6.99 -6.39 8.96
CA ASP A 11 -8.06 -6.46 7.97
C ASP A 11 -7.84 -5.47 6.82
N TYR A 12 -8.67 -5.52 5.79
CA TYR A 12 -8.71 -4.50 4.75
C TYR A 12 -9.40 -3.23 5.28
N PRO A 13 -8.67 -2.11 5.48
CA PRO A 13 -9.26 -0.89 6.01
C PRO A 13 -9.95 -0.10 4.90
N THR A 14 -10.96 0.67 5.27
CA THR A 14 -11.49 1.75 4.42
C THR A 14 -10.52 2.92 4.37
N ARG A 15 -10.71 3.82 3.40
CA ARG A 15 -9.95 5.08 3.31
C ARG A 15 -9.98 5.88 4.62
N MET A 16 -11.12 5.92 5.32
CA MET A 16 -11.25 6.72 6.54
C MET A 16 -10.63 6.03 7.75
N GLU A 17 -10.76 4.71 7.87
CA GLU A 17 -10.12 3.91 8.92
C GLU A 17 -8.59 4.03 8.81
N LEU A 18 -8.04 3.82 7.61
CA LEU A 18 -6.62 3.94 7.35
C LEU A 18 -6.11 5.37 7.63
N TRP A 19 -6.83 6.40 7.19
CA TRP A 19 -6.42 7.79 7.43
C TRP A 19 -6.37 8.12 8.93
N LYS A 20 -7.33 7.61 9.72
CA LYS A 20 -7.39 7.79 11.18
C LYS A 20 -6.29 7.02 11.92
N SER A 21 -5.84 5.88 11.38
CA SER A 21 -4.78 5.08 12.00
C SER A 21 -3.38 5.67 11.80
N LEU A 22 -3.22 6.66 10.91
CA LEU A 22 -1.91 7.22 10.62
C LEU A 22 -1.29 7.91 11.86
N PRO A 23 0.00 7.66 12.15
CA PRO A 23 0.66 8.16 13.36
C PRO A 23 0.82 9.70 13.39
N LYS A 24 0.68 10.36 12.23
CA LYS A 24 0.62 11.82 12.12
C LYS A 24 -0.64 12.17 11.35
N GLN A 25 -1.41 13.13 11.88
CA GLN A 25 -2.57 13.67 11.17
C GLN A 25 -2.10 14.41 9.92
N MET A 26 -2.17 13.69 8.81
CA MET A 26 -1.89 14.19 7.46
C MET A 26 -3.15 14.82 6.90
N GLN A 27 -3.00 15.86 6.07
CA GLN A 27 -4.13 16.41 5.33
C GLN A 27 -4.75 15.32 4.42
N TYR A 28 -6.07 15.23 4.43
CA TYR A 28 -6.79 14.19 3.69
C TYR A 28 -6.49 14.23 2.17
N GLN A 29 -6.19 15.41 1.62
CA GLN A 29 -5.84 15.54 0.20
C GLN A 29 -4.49 14.89 -0.14
N THR A 30 -3.48 15.06 0.73
CA THR A 30 -2.19 14.38 0.60
C THR A 30 -2.36 12.87 0.72
N PHE A 31 -3.20 12.41 1.65
CA PHE A 31 -3.52 11.00 1.80
C PHE A 31 -4.14 10.41 0.52
N LYS A 32 -5.11 11.09 -0.09
CA LYS A 32 -5.69 10.69 -1.38
C LYS A 32 -4.63 10.61 -2.49
N LEU A 33 -3.75 11.60 -2.59
CA LEU A 33 -2.68 11.58 -3.60
C LEU A 33 -1.74 10.37 -3.42
N ILE A 34 -1.44 9.99 -2.18
CA ILE A 34 -0.64 8.79 -1.90
C ILE A 34 -1.39 7.54 -2.34
N LEU A 35 -2.68 7.42 -2.03
CA LEU A 35 -3.48 6.28 -2.46
C LEU A 35 -3.55 6.17 -3.99
N ASP A 36 -3.77 7.28 -4.69
CA ASP A 36 -3.79 7.31 -6.16
C ASP A 36 -2.45 6.83 -6.75
N TYR A 37 -1.33 7.21 -6.13
CA TYR A 37 -0.01 6.76 -6.54
C TYR A 37 0.18 5.25 -6.29
N LEU A 38 -0.27 4.74 -5.14
CA LEU A 38 -0.18 3.31 -4.80
C LEU A 38 -1.04 2.44 -5.72
N GLU A 39 -2.23 2.90 -6.08
CA GLU A 39 -3.09 2.21 -7.04
C GLU A 39 -2.46 2.19 -8.43
N ARG A 40 -2.00 3.36 -8.93
CA ARG A 40 -1.33 3.46 -10.24
C ARG A 40 -0.06 2.63 -10.34
N SER A 41 0.64 2.42 -9.22
CA SER A 41 1.83 1.56 -9.15
C SER A 41 1.51 0.09 -8.90
N ASN A 42 0.23 -0.31 -8.94
CA ASN A 42 -0.26 -1.68 -8.66
C ASN A 42 0.19 -2.21 -7.30
N LYS A 43 0.40 -1.34 -6.31
CA LYS A 43 0.70 -1.76 -4.95
C LYS A 43 -0.54 -2.12 -4.16
N ILE A 44 -1.62 -1.38 -4.42
CA ILE A 44 -2.92 -1.58 -3.79
C ILE A 44 -4.01 -1.70 -4.84
N MET A 45 -5.13 -2.29 -4.42
CA MET A 45 -6.38 -2.32 -5.16
C MET A 45 -7.51 -1.84 -4.24
N PHE A 46 -8.51 -1.17 -4.82
CA PHE A 46 -9.76 -0.90 -4.12
C PHE A 46 -10.79 -1.98 -4.47
N GLN A 47 -11.40 -2.56 -3.45
CA GLN A 47 -12.58 -3.40 -3.59
C GLN A 47 -13.69 -2.78 -2.76
N GLU A 48 -14.75 -2.33 -3.42
CA GLU A 48 -15.81 -1.52 -2.82
C GLU A 48 -15.26 -0.26 -2.14
N ASN A 49 -15.19 -0.26 -0.80
CA ASN A 49 -14.63 0.82 0.00
C ASN A 49 -13.33 0.43 0.72
N LYS A 50 -12.87 -0.81 0.55
CA LYS A 50 -11.70 -1.41 1.22
C LYS A 50 -10.44 -1.26 0.39
N ILE A 51 -9.32 -1.12 1.09
CA ILE A 51 -7.98 -1.02 0.53
C ILE A 51 -7.27 -2.35 0.73
N ILE A 52 -6.86 -2.99 -0.37
CA ILE A 52 -6.20 -4.29 -0.37
C ILE A 52 -4.77 -4.11 -0.83
N TRP A 53 -3.80 -4.62 -0.08
CA TRP A 53 -2.40 -4.68 -0.51
C TRP A 53 -2.19 -5.88 -1.43
N ILE A 54 -1.74 -5.64 -2.66
CA ILE A 54 -1.54 -6.67 -3.69
C ILE A 54 -0.10 -6.78 -4.16
N PHE A 55 0.79 -5.88 -3.71
CA PHE A 55 2.19 -5.94 -4.11
C PHE A 55 2.89 -7.16 -3.48
N PRO A 56 3.61 -7.97 -4.27
CA PRO A 56 4.31 -9.12 -3.73
C PRO A 56 5.43 -8.66 -2.79
N ASN A 57 5.34 -9.02 -1.51
CA ASN A 57 6.38 -8.76 -0.51
C ASN A 57 7.21 -10.02 -0.22
N ASN A 58 7.48 -10.84 -1.25
CA ASN A 58 8.21 -12.09 -1.09
C ASN A 58 9.71 -11.86 -1.33
N GLU A 59 10.53 -12.06 -0.31
CA GLU A 59 11.99 -11.93 -0.39
C GLU A 59 12.59 -12.81 -1.49
N LYS A 60 12.09 -14.03 -1.66
CA LYS A 60 12.53 -14.95 -2.71
C LYS A 60 12.24 -14.41 -4.10
N LEU A 61 11.06 -13.81 -4.31
CA LEU A 61 10.72 -13.19 -5.59
C LEU A 61 11.65 -12.01 -5.88
N ASN A 62 11.93 -11.18 -4.88
CA ASN A 62 12.86 -10.05 -5.02
C ASN A 62 14.27 -10.53 -5.40
N GLN A 63 14.76 -11.60 -4.77
CA GLN A 63 16.05 -12.20 -5.13
C GLN A 63 16.08 -12.71 -6.57
N LEU A 64 15.00 -13.37 -7.02
CA LEU A 64 14.89 -13.87 -8.39
C LEU A 64 14.88 -12.74 -9.42
N ILE A 65 14.13 -11.67 -9.17
CA ILE A 65 14.10 -10.48 -10.06
C ILE A 65 15.49 -9.83 -10.13
N GLN A 66 16.15 -9.63 -8.98
CA GLN A 66 17.50 -9.06 -8.93
C GLN A 66 18.53 -9.92 -9.66
N GLY A 67 18.42 -11.25 -9.57
CA GLY A 67 19.24 -12.17 -10.33
C GLY A 67 19.01 -12.08 -11.84
N ALA A 68 17.76 -11.87 -12.27
CA ALA A 68 17.38 -11.78 -13.68
C ALA A 68 17.82 -10.47 -14.36
N VAL A 69 17.89 -9.35 -13.62
CA VAL A 69 18.28 -8.03 -14.16
C VAL A 69 19.81 -7.87 -14.25
N LYS A 70 20.60 -8.71 -13.57
CA LYS A 70 22.09 -8.66 -13.57
C LYS A 70 22.75 -9.24 -14.83
N ILE A 71 22.05 -9.29 -15.96
CA ILE A 71 22.56 -9.79 -17.25
C ILE A 71 23.10 -8.62 -18.08
#